data_AF-I0IP12-F1
#
_entry.id   AF-I0IP12-F1
#
_cell.length_a   1.000
_cell.length_b   1.000
_cell.length_c   1.000
_cell.angle_alpha   90.00
_cell.angle_beta   90.00
_cell.angle_gamma   90.00
#
_symmetry.space_group_name_H-M   'P 1'
#
loop_
_entity.id
_entity.type
_entity.pdbx_description
1 polymer ?
#
loop_
_entity_poly.entity_id
_entity_poly.type
_entity_poly.pdbx_seq_one_letter_code
_entity_poly.pdbx_strand_id
1 'polypeptide(L)'
;MAEGWNFGPNDDDARPVSWIADRLTTMWGEKAGWKTSDGEQPHEANSLRLDSSKARARLGWRPRWNLLSALEETSVWYRAYQYQKDIRNVVLEQIQEYGRV
;
A
#
# COMPACT_ATOMS: atom_id res chain seq x y z
N MET A 1 6.62 -10.23 -30.97
CA MET A 1 6.22 -8.85 -30.62
C MET A 1 6.07 -8.80 -29.11
N ALA A 2 6.62 -7.78 -28.45
CA ALA A 2 6.40 -7.57 -27.02
C ALA A 2 5.14 -6.71 -26.81
N GLU A 3 4.39 -6.97 -25.75
CA GLU A 3 3.18 -6.23 -25.38
C GLU A 3 3.30 -5.62 -23.98
N GLY A 4 2.61 -4.50 -23.74
CA GLY A 4 2.57 -3.84 -22.43
C GLY A 4 1.63 -4.53 -21.43
N TRP A 5 1.98 -4.43 -20.14
CA TRP A 5 1.24 -5.00 -19.02
C TRP A 5 1.09 -3.97 -17.90
N ASN A 6 -0.13 -3.87 -17.37
CA ASN A 6 -0.46 -3.04 -16.23
C ASN A 6 -0.63 -3.92 -15.00
N PHE A 7 -0.06 -3.48 -13.88
CA PHE A 7 -0.16 -4.12 -12.58
C PHE A 7 -0.59 -3.07 -11.56
N GLY A 8 -1.63 -3.38 -10.79
CA GLY A 8 -2.25 -2.43 -9.88
C GLY A 8 -3.19 -3.11 -8.89
N PRO A 9 -3.59 -2.39 -7.85
CA PRO A 9 -4.46 -2.92 -6.81
C PRO A 9 -5.83 -3.29 -7.37
N ASN A 10 -6.65 -3.96 -6.56
CA ASN A 10 -8.05 -4.15 -6.92
C ASN A 10 -8.78 -2.80 -6.95
N ASP A 11 -9.82 -2.68 -7.78
CA ASP A 11 -10.58 -1.42 -7.88
C ASP A 11 -11.22 -1.04 -6.53
N ASP A 12 -11.55 -2.05 -5.71
CA ASP A 12 -12.11 -1.90 -4.36
C ASP A 12 -11.12 -1.40 -3.31
N ASP A 13 -9.82 -1.40 -3.61
CA ASP A 13 -8.76 -0.93 -2.69
C ASP A 13 -8.49 0.58 -2.82
N ALA A 14 -9.12 1.27 -3.76
CA ALA A 14 -9.03 2.73 -3.85
C ALA A 14 -9.63 3.37 -2.59
N ARG A 15 -8.81 4.09 -1.81
CA ARG A 15 -9.21 4.80 -0.60
C ARG A 15 -8.72 6.24 -0.61
N PRO A 16 -9.47 7.18 0.02
CA PRO A 16 -9.00 8.54 0.23
C PRO A 16 -7.70 8.58 1.04
N VAL A 17 -6.88 9.61 0.82
CA VAL A 17 -5.64 9.83 1.58
C VAL A 17 -5.92 9.94 3.08
N SER A 18 -7.03 10.59 3.48
CA SER A 18 -7.45 10.68 4.88
C SER A 18 -7.66 9.32 5.52
N TRP A 19 -8.29 8.38 4.81
CA TRP A 19 -8.49 7.01 5.30
C TRP A 19 -7.16 6.29 5.53
N ILE A 20 -6.19 6.48 4.64
CA ILE A 20 -4.84 5.91 4.79
C ILE A 20 -4.16 6.53 6.02
N ALA A 21 -4.22 7.85 6.17
CA ALA A 21 -3.65 8.56 7.30
C ALA A 21 -4.26 8.10 8.63
N ASP A 22 -5.58 7.96 8.71
CA ASP A 22 -6.30 7.44 9.88
C ASP A 22 -5.87 6.02 10.26
N ARG A 23 -5.70 5.15 9.26
CA ARG A 23 -5.27 3.77 9.50
C ARG A 23 -3.83 3.71 9.99
N LEU A 24 -2.94 4.46 9.36
CA LEU A 24 -1.53 4.52 9.78
C LEU A 24 -1.40 5.10 11.19
N THR A 25 -2.09 6.17 11.54
CA THR A 25 -2.03 6.72 12.91
C THR A 25 -2.58 5.73 13.94
N THR A 26 -3.65 5.02 13.61
CA THR A 26 -4.20 3.95 14.47
C THR A 26 -3.21 2.80 14.68
N MET A 27 -2.56 2.33 13.60
CA MET A 27 -1.57 1.24 13.67
C MET A 27 -0.28 1.64 14.37
N TRP A 28 0.13 2.90 14.22
CA TRP A 28 1.37 3.41 14.80
C TRP A 28 1.27 3.57 16.31
N GLY A 29 0.14 4.08 16.82
CA GLY A 29 -0.01 4.38 18.24
C GLY A 29 0.81 5.59 18.68
N GLU A 30 1.18 5.64 19.96
CA GLU A 30 2.09 6.67 20.52
C GLU A 30 1.67 8.14 20.28
N LYS A 31 0.36 8.41 20.25
CA LYS A 31 -0.21 9.75 19.95
C LYS A 31 0.13 10.25 18.54
N ALA A 32 0.45 9.36 17.60
CA ALA A 32 0.52 9.70 16.19
C ALA A 32 -0.80 10.34 15.75
N GLY A 33 -0.69 11.50 15.11
CA GLY A 33 -1.83 12.29 14.67
C GLY A 33 -1.49 12.98 13.36
N TRP A 34 -2.52 13.25 12.58
CA TRP A 34 -2.40 14.02 11.36
C TRP A 34 -3.45 15.13 11.37
N LYS A 35 -3.20 16.18 10.60
CA LYS A 35 -4.14 17.27 10.37
C LYS A 35 -4.09 17.66 8.90
N THR A 36 -5.22 18.09 8.36
CA THR A 36 -5.24 18.79 7.07
C THR A 36 -4.56 20.15 7.20
N SER A 37 -3.78 20.54 6.20
CA SER A 37 -3.26 21.92 6.12
C SER A 37 -4.37 22.89 5.73
N ASP A 38 -4.30 24.12 6.25
CA ASP A 38 -5.20 25.21 5.86
C ASP A 38 -4.81 25.74 4.47
N GLY A 39 -5.75 25.73 3.51
CA GLY A 39 -5.55 26.22 2.14
C GLY A 39 -6.52 25.59 1.13
N GLU A 40 -6.63 26.19 -0.06
CA GLU A 40 -7.32 25.56 -1.19
C GLU A 40 -6.58 24.26 -1.55
N GLN A 41 -7.25 23.13 -1.36
CA GLN A 41 -6.78 21.86 -1.89
C GLN A 41 -7.24 21.81 -3.35
N PRO A 42 -6.32 21.89 -4.34
CA PRO A 42 -6.73 21.74 -5.73
C PRO A 42 -7.44 20.40 -5.85
N HIS A 43 -8.63 20.40 -6.45
CA HIS A 43 -9.32 19.15 -6.75
C HIS A 43 -8.36 18.26 -7.55
N GLU A 44 -7.85 17.20 -6.92
CA GLU A 44 -7.02 16.22 -7.60
C GLU A 44 -7.80 15.71 -8.80
N ALA A 45 -7.15 15.73 -9.97
CA ALA A 45 -7.70 15.18 -11.19
C ALA A 45 -8.27 13.79 -10.91
N ASN A 46 -9.42 13.46 -11.53
CA ASN A 46 -10.08 12.16 -11.43
C ASN A 46 -9.04 11.04 -11.30
N SER A 47 -9.00 10.39 -10.12
CA SER A 47 -8.00 9.39 -9.73
C SER A 47 -7.60 8.51 -10.93
N LEU A 48 -6.36 8.67 -11.40
CA LEU A 48 -5.86 7.91 -12.55
C LEU A 48 -5.71 6.45 -12.13
N ARG A 49 -6.60 5.58 -12.60
CA ARG A 49 -6.56 4.14 -12.32
C ARG A 49 -5.91 3.40 -13.47
N LEU A 50 -4.95 2.52 -13.15
CA LEU A 50 -4.34 1.63 -14.13
C LEU A 50 -5.23 0.40 -14.32
N ASP A 51 -5.84 0.24 -15.50
CA ASP A 51 -6.60 -0.97 -15.80
C ASP A 51 -5.66 -2.18 -15.91
N SER A 52 -5.70 -3.02 -14.88
CA SER A 52 -4.89 -4.25 -14.76
C SER A 52 -5.65 -5.50 -15.21
N SER A 53 -6.82 -5.34 -15.87
CA SER A 53 -7.67 -6.46 -16.32
C SER A 53 -6.95 -7.41 -17.27
N LYS A 54 -6.05 -6.89 -18.12
CA LYS A 54 -5.25 -7.70 -19.04
C LYS A 54 -4.33 -8.68 -18.28
N ALA A 55 -3.61 -8.21 -17.26
CA ALA A 55 -2.74 -9.05 -16.44
C ALA A 55 -3.54 -10.10 -15.66
N ARG A 56 -4.69 -9.71 -15.10
CA ARG A 56 -5.61 -10.64 -14.43
C ARG A 56 -6.11 -11.75 -15.36
N ALA A 57 -6.57 -11.37 -16.55
CA ALA A 57 -7.20 -12.31 -17.47
C ALA A 57 -6.20 -13.26 -18.15
N ARG A 58 -5.00 -12.78 -18.51
CA ARG A 58 -4.05 -13.57 -19.31
C ARG A 58 -2.91 -14.20 -18.51
N LEU A 59 -2.50 -13.58 -17.40
CA LEU A 59 -1.41 -14.11 -16.57
C LEU A 59 -1.94 -14.76 -15.29
N GLY A 60 -3.23 -14.67 -15.00
CA GLY A 60 -3.79 -15.02 -13.70
C GLY A 60 -3.25 -14.14 -12.56
N TRP A 61 -2.58 -13.04 -12.89
CA TRP A 61 -1.93 -12.17 -11.90
C TRP A 61 -2.98 -11.46 -11.05
N ARG A 62 -2.79 -11.44 -9.73
CA ARG A 62 -3.63 -10.71 -8.79
C ARG A 62 -2.76 -10.12 -7.68
N PRO A 63 -3.09 -8.93 -7.15
CA PRO A 63 -2.46 -8.44 -5.93
C PRO A 63 -2.79 -9.41 -4.78
N ARG A 64 -1.77 -9.78 -3.99
CA ARG A 64 -1.93 -10.73 -2.88
C ARG A 64 -2.30 -10.06 -1.57
N TRP A 65 -1.71 -8.90 -1.29
CA TRP A 65 -2.09 -8.06 -0.17
C TRP A 65 -3.11 -7.03 -0.63
N ASN A 66 -4.18 -6.88 0.15
CA ASN A 66 -5.07 -5.73 0.05
C ASN A 66 -4.40 -4.50 0.68
N LEU A 67 -5.04 -3.34 0.55
CA LEU A 67 -4.48 -2.10 1.08
C LEU A 67 -4.19 -2.17 2.59
N LEU A 68 -5.04 -2.82 3.39
CA LEU A 68 -4.87 -2.88 4.84
C LEU A 68 -3.61 -3.68 5.21
N SER A 69 -3.44 -4.88 4.65
CA SER A 69 -2.25 -5.70 4.88
C SER A 69 -0.98 -4.98 4.41
N ALA A 70 -1.04 -4.28 3.28
CA ALA A 70 0.10 -3.48 2.80
C ALA A 70 0.46 -2.35 3.78
N LEU A 71 -0.52 -1.67 4.38
CA LEU A 71 -0.28 -0.63 5.40
C LEU A 71 0.28 -1.20 6.70
N GLU A 72 -0.18 -2.37 7.12
CA GLU A 72 0.34 -3.08 8.31
C GLU A 72 1.81 -3.44 8.13
N GLU A 73 2.14 -4.07 7.01
CA GLU A 73 3.52 -4.47 6.69
C GLU A 73 4.45 -3.28 6.49
N THR A 74 3.94 -2.19 5.89
CA THR A 74 4.67 -0.92 5.82
C THR A 74 4.96 -0.38 7.23
N SER A 75 3.97 -0.41 8.12
CA SER A 75 4.13 0.07 9.50
C SER A 75 5.12 -0.80 10.31
N VAL A 76 5.13 -2.11 10.10
CA VAL A 76 6.10 -3.04 10.71
C VAL A 76 7.52 -2.68 10.27
N TRP A 77 7.74 -2.48 8.97
CA TRP A 77 9.05 -2.15 8.42
C TRP A 77 9.59 -0.83 8.99
N TYR A 78 8.78 0.24 8.98
CA TYR A 78 9.22 1.55 9.48
C TYR A 78 9.51 1.54 10.99
N ARG A 79 8.73 0.80 11.79
CA ARG A 79 9.04 0.63 13.23
C ARG A 79 10.34 -0.13 13.43
N ALA A 80 10.55 -1.22 12.70
CA ALA A 80 11.81 -1.97 12.76
C ALA A 80 13.01 -1.06 12.43
N TYR A 81 12.86 -0.20 11.42
CA TYR A 81 13.90 0.75 11.03
C TYR A 81 14.18 1.76 12.14
N GLN A 82 13.13 2.38 12.71
CA GLN A 82 13.24 3.36 13.79
C GLN A 82 13.94 2.78 15.02
N TYR A 83 13.64 1.52 15.37
CA TYR A 83 14.25 0.82 16.51
C TYR A 83 15.56 0.10 16.15
N GLN A 84 16.17 0.41 15.00
CA GLN A 84 17.45 -0.15 14.54
C GLN A 84 17.50 -1.70 14.56
N LYS A 85 16.39 -2.35 14.24
CA LYS A 85 16.32 -3.81 14.09
C LYS A 85 17.03 -4.25 12.80
N ASP A 86 17.22 -5.55 12.65
CA ASP A 86 17.71 -6.14 11.40
C ASP A 86 16.65 -6.05 10.30
N ILE A 87 16.73 -4.99 9.50
CA ILE A 87 15.81 -4.71 8.40
C ILE A 87 15.91 -5.74 7.29
N ARG A 88 17.09 -6.34 7.09
CA ARG A 88 17.25 -7.38 6.08
C ARG A 88 16.38 -8.57 6.44
N ASN A 89 16.38 -9.00 7.70
CA ASN A 89 15.54 -10.12 8.13
C ASN A 89 14.05 -9.79 8.03
N VAL A 90 13.62 -8.59 8.43
CA VAL A 90 12.22 -8.15 8.29
C VAL A 90 11.76 -8.20 6.83
N VAL A 91 12.56 -7.69 5.89
CA VAL A 91 12.21 -7.72 4.46
C VAL A 91 12.17 -9.16 3.92
N LEU A 92 13.09 -10.03 4.36
CA LEU A 92 13.08 -11.43 3.95
C LEU A 92 11.84 -12.17 4.47
N GLU A 93 11.40 -11.90 5.70
CA GLU A 93 10.15 -12.43 6.26
C GLU A 93 8.94 -11.93 5.45
N GLN A 94 8.89 -10.63 5.11
CA GLN A 94 7.83 -10.05 4.28
C GLN A 94 7.76 -10.67 2.88
N ILE A 95 8.90 -10.94 2.24
CA ILE A 95 8.95 -11.64 0.94
C ILE A 95 8.38 -13.06 1.06
N GLN A 96 8.76 -13.78 2.12
CA GLN A 96 8.22 -15.12 2.36
C GLN A 96 6.71 -15.09 2.58
N GLU A 97 6.22 -14.14 3.37
CA GLU A 97 4.80 -14.03 3.69
C GLU A 97 3.97 -13.65 2.46
N TYR A 98 4.44 -12.71 1.64
CA TYR A 98 3.81 -12.41 0.35
C TYR A 98 3.77 -13.62 -0.59
N GLY A 99 4.76 -14.51 -0.50
CA GLY A 99 4.82 -15.77 -1.27
C GLY A 99 3.86 -16.87 -0.79
N ARG A 100 3.34 -16.79 0.44
CA ARG A 100 2.44 -17.82 1.02
C ARG A 100 0.96 -17.55 0.77
N VAL A 101 0.57 -16.28 0.72
CA VAL A 101 -0.80 -15.82 0.41
C VAL A 101 -1.15 -16.11 -1.04
#